data_AF-A0A1C5ABR5-F1
#
_entry.id   AF-A0A1C5ABR5-F1
#
_cell.length_a   1.000
_cell.length_b   1.000
_cell.length_c   1.000
_cell.angle_alpha   90.00
_cell.angle_beta   90.00
_cell.angle_gamma   90.00
#
_symmetry.space_group_name_H-M   'P 1'
#
loop_
_entity.id
_entity.type
_entity.pdbx_description
1 polymer ?
#
loop_
_entity_poly.entity_id
_entity_poly.type
_entity_poly.pdbx_seq_one_letter_code
_entity_poly.pdbx_strand_id
1 'polypeptide(L)'
;MLALDLHEATLCRKCGQPLAECTDPDNDPDNPDATSQYVAEDPTECFSCKALVRSEEKWSKNDPDQAPYMIHTVVRVAKPPRRRRKGR
;
A
#
# COMPACT_ATOMS: atom_id res chain seq x y z
N MET A 1 -13.91 -15.70 24.07
CA MET A 1 -14.04 -15.27 22.67
C MET A 1 -15.04 -14.14 22.66
N LEU A 2 -14.61 -12.89 22.83
CA LEU A 2 -15.60 -11.81 23.03
C LEU A 2 -15.26 -10.51 22.31
N ALA A 3 -14.07 -9.92 22.45
CA ALA A 3 -13.84 -8.60 21.83
C ALA A 3 -13.48 -8.66 20.34
N LEU A 4 -12.54 -9.54 19.95
CA LEU A 4 -12.05 -9.64 18.58
C LEU A 4 -13.11 -10.22 17.64
N ASP A 5 -13.79 -11.28 18.08
CA ASP A 5 -14.84 -11.94 17.28
C ASP A 5 -16.03 -11.01 17.02
N LEU A 6 -16.40 -10.19 18.00
CA LEU A 6 -17.45 -9.17 17.83
C LEU A 6 -17.00 -8.07 16.87
N HIS A 7 -15.72 -7.65 16.93
CA HIS A 7 -15.19 -6.68 15.99
C HIS A 7 -15.15 -7.23 14.56
N GLU A 8 -14.64 -8.44 14.36
CA GLU A 8 -14.59 -9.09 13.05
C GLU A 8 -15.98 -9.35 12.46
N ALA A 9 -16.99 -9.59 13.31
CA ALA A 9 -18.39 -9.70 12.87
C ALA A 9 -18.94 -8.40 12.27
N THR A 10 -18.35 -7.23 12.60
CA THR A 10 -18.73 -5.94 12.00
C THR A 10 -18.01 -5.65 10.68
N LEU A 11 -17.12 -6.53 10.22
CA LEU A 11 -16.34 -6.34 8.99
C LEU A 11 -16.82 -7.25 7.87
N CYS A 12 -16.67 -6.79 6.63
CA CYS A 12 -16.84 -7.60 5.44
C CYS A 12 -15.75 -8.67 5.39
N ARG A 13 -16.16 -9.95 5.27
CA ARG A 13 -15.23 -11.10 5.24
C ARG A 13 -14.29 -11.14 4.03
N LYS A 14 -14.55 -10.34 2.98
CA LYS A 14 -13.71 -10.30 1.78
C LYS A 14 -12.69 -9.16 1.83
N CYS A 15 -13.15 -7.93 2.04
CA CYS A 15 -12.30 -6.73 1.94
C CYS A 15 -11.90 -6.14 3.30
N GLY A 16 -12.48 -6.63 4.41
CA GLY A 16 -12.18 -6.14 5.77
C GLY A 16 -12.76 -4.77 6.11
N GLN A 17 -13.53 -4.15 5.22
CA GLN A 17 -14.19 -2.86 5.47
C GLN A 17 -15.41 -3.02 6.39
N PRO A 18 -15.89 -1.94 7.06
CA PRO A 18 -17.11 -2.00 7.86
C PRO A 18 -18.30 -2.51 7.06
N LEU A 19 -18.93 -3.59 7.54
CA LEU A 19 -20.00 -4.27 6.82
C LEU A 19 -21.19 -3.34 6.59
N ALA A 20 -21.54 -2.52 7.59
CA ALA A 20 -22.65 -1.57 7.50
C ALA A 20 -22.46 -0.57 6.36
N GLU A 21 -21.25 -0.04 6.18
CA GLU A 21 -20.93 0.92 5.11
C GLU A 21 -20.96 0.26 3.72
N CYS A 22 -20.40 -0.95 3.61
CA CYS A 22 -20.33 -1.68 2.34
C CYS A 22 -21.68 -2.23 1.86
N THR A 23 -22.68 -2.32 2.73
CA THR A 23 -24.05 -2.76 2.39
C THR A 23 -25.06 -1.61 2.40
N ASP A 24 -24.59 -0.38 2.60
CA ASP A 24 -25.45 0.80 2.58
C ASP A 24 -25.93 1.08 1.14
N PRO A 25 -27.25 1.12 0.87
CA PRO A 25 -27.79 1.47 -0.44
C PRO A 25 -27.36 2.86 -0.94
N ASP A 26 -26.97 3.78 -0.04
CA ASP A 26 -26.47 5.11 -0.40
C ASP A 26 -25.02 5.08 -0.90
N ASN A 27 -24.35 3.92 -0.83
CA ASN A 27 -23.02 3.65 -1.38
C ASN A 27 -23.04 2.71 -2.61
N ASP A 28 -24.23 2.28 -3.04
CA ASP A 28 -24.40 1.34 -4.15
C ASP A 28 -24.12 2.05 -5.49
N PRO A 29 -23.08 1.64 -6.25
CA PRO A 29 -22.78 2.24 -7.56
C PRO A 29 -23.89 2.03 -8.60
N ASP A 30 -24.80 1.07 -8.41
CA ASP A 30 -25.93 0.83 -9.32
C ASP A 30 -27.18 1.66 -8.95
N ASN A 31 -27.17 2.35 -7.80
CA ASN A 31 -28.27 3.20 -7.36
C ASN A 31 -28.10 4.63 -7.91
N PRO A 32 -29.01 5.11 -8.78
CA PRO A 32 -28.89 6.44 -9.40
C PRO A 32 -29.08 7.60 -8.43
N ASP A 33 -29.74 7.35 -7.28
CA ASP A 33 -30.01 8.36 -6.26
C ASP A 33 -28.99 8.32 -5.10
N ALA A 34 -27.97 7.45 -5.18
CA ALA A 34 -26.95 7.31 -4.16
C ALA A 34 -26.15 8.61 -3.95
N THR A 35 -25.87 8.93 -2.69
CA THR A 35 -25.09 10.13 -2.33
C THR A 35 -23.58 9.91 -2.38
N SER A 36 -23.14 8.65 -2.37
CA SER A 36 -21.75 8.22 -2.46
C SER A 36 -21.64 6.90 -3.23
N GLN A 37 -20.44 6.54 -3.70
CA GLN A 37 -20.21 5.25 -4.34
C GLN A 37 -18.76 4.81 -4.16
N TYR A 38 -18.54 3.50 -4.16
CA TYR A 38 -17.20 2.93 -4.20
C TYR A 38 -16.65 3.01 -5.63
N VAL A 39 -15.50 3.69 -5.78
CA VAL A 39 -14.79 3.77 -7.06
C VAL A 39 -13.46 3.04 -6.92
N ALA A 40 -13.11 2.23 -7.92
CA ALA A 40 -11.79 1.63 -8.02
C ALA A 40 -10.76 2.72 -8.35
N GLU A 41 -9.80 2.92 -7.45
CA GLU A 41 -8.64 3.77 -7.72
C GLU A 41 -7.58 3.00 -8.52
N ASP A 42 -6.72 3.74 -9.22
CA ASP A 42 -5.57 3.17 -9.90
C ASP A 42 -4.61 2.51 -8.88
N PRO A 43 -3.98 1.37 -9.23
CA PRO A 43 -3.00 0.72 -8.36
C PRO A 43 -1.87 1.67 -7.95
N THR A 44 -1.67 1.86 -6.65
CA THR A 44 -0.55 2.66 -6.12
C THR A 44 0.66 1.77 -5.85
N GLU A 45 1.82 2.14 -6.42
CA GLU A 45 3.08 1.46 -6.15
C GLU A 45 3.60 1.77 -4.74
N CYS A 46 3.76 0.74 -3.90
CA CYS A 46 4.35 0.89 -2.58
C CYS A 46 5.83 1.32 -2.67
N PHE A 47 6.17 2.48 -2.10
CA PHE A 47 7.55 3.00 -2.15
C PHE A 47 8.57 2.12 -1.43
N SER A 48 8.14 1.34 -0.43
CA SER A 48 8.98 0.35 0.23
C SER A 48 9.33 -0.80 -0.72
N CYS A 49 8.32 -1.36 -1.38
CA CYS A 49 8.51 -2.43 -2.37
C CYS A 49 9.36 -1.95 -3.55
N LYS A 50 9.10 -0.73 -4.05
CA LYS A 50 9.90 -0.10 -5.09
C LYS A 50 11.38 0.00 -4.71
N ALA A 51 11.68 0.34 -3.46
CA ALA A 51 13.05 0.43 -2.97
C ALA A 51 13.72 -0.96 -2.82
N LEU A 52 12.96 -1.99 -2.45
CA LEU A 52 13.44 -3.37 -2.39
C LEU A 52 13.80 -3.90 -3.78
N VAL A 53 12.92 -3.76 -4.77
CA VAL A 53 13.20 -4.17 -6.16
C VAL A 53 14.47 -3.51 -6.69
N ARG A 54 14.65 -2.20 -6.43
CA ARG A 54 15.88 -1.49 -6.80
C ARG A 54 17.13 -2.01 -6.07
N SER A 55 16.98 -2.50 -4.85
CA SER A 55 18.07 -3.10 -4.08
C SER A 55 18.49 -4.43 -4.70
N GLU A 56 17.52 -5.29 -5.00
CA GLU A 56 17.72 -6.58 -5.68
C GLU A 56 18.39 -6.41 -7.05
N GLU A 57 17.91 -5.48 -7.88
CA GLU A 57 18.50 -5.17 -9.19
C GLU A 57 19.94 -4.64 -9.09
N LYS A 58 20.22 -3.85 -8.05
CA LYS A 58 21.56 -3.27 -7.86
C LYS A 58 22.55 -4.34 -7.43
N TRP A 59 22.17 -5.18 -6.48
CA TRP A 59 23.06 -6.18 -5.89
C TRP A 59 23.22 -7.42 -6.77
N SER A 60 22.17 -7.83 -7.49
CA SER A 60 22.30 -8.88 -8.52
C SER A 60 23.32 -8.54 -9.60
N LYS A 61 23.55 -7.25 -9.89
CA LYS A 61 24.59 -6.78 -10.81
C LYS A 61 25.98 -6.69 -10.18
N ASN A 62 26.05 -6.37 -8.89
CA ASN A 62 27.32 -6.13 -8.19
C ASN A 62 27.96 -7.42 -7.67
N ASP A 63 27.16 -8.37 -7.18
CA ASP A 63 27.61 -9.64 -6.61
C ASP A 63 26.60 -10.76 -6.95
N PRO A 64 26.64 -11.27 -8.19
CA PRO A 64 25.64 -12.22 -8.68
C PRO A 64 25.66 -13.56 -7.93
N ASP A 65 26.81 -13.98 -7.42
CA ASP A 65 26.96 -15.28 -6.73
C ASP A 65 26.33 -15.25 -5.33
N GLN A 66 26.36 -14.09 -4.66
CA GLN A 66 25.76 -13.92 -3.33
C GLN A 66 24.31 -13.41 -3.37
N ALA A 67 23.88 -12.80 -4.48
CA ALA A 67 22.56 -12.18 -4.62
C ALA A 67 21.37 -13.07 -4.19
N PRO A 68 21.31 -14.37 -4.50
CA PRO A 68 20.20 -15.23 -4.08
C PRO A 68 20.08 -15.43 -2.57
N TYR A 69 21.15 -15.18 -1.81
CA TYR A 69 21.22 -15.41 -0.37
C TYR A 69 21.12 -14.12 0.46
N MET A 70 20.98 -12.97 -0.20
CA MET A 70 20.90 -11.68 0.48
C MET A 70 19.46 -11.34 0.91
N ILE A 71 19.31 -10.88 2.15
CA ILE A 71 18.05 -10.32 2.65
C ILE A 71 18.07 -8.81 2.39
N HIS A 72 17.27 -8.35 1.43
CA HIS A 72 17.13 -6.93 1.14
C HIS A 72 16.25 -6.26 2.20
N THR A 73 16.78 -5.18 2.80
CA THR A 73 16.06 -4.39 3.81
C THR A 73 15.98 -2.93 3.38
N VAL A 74 14.97 -2.22 3.89
CA VAL A 74 14.75 -0.79 3.61
C VAL A 74 14.49 -0.04 4.90
N VAL A 75 15.05 1.17 4.98
CA VAL A 75 14.86 2.09 6.10
C VAL A 75 14.37 3.43 5.59
N ARG A 76 13.36 4.00 6.26
CA ARG A 76 12.84 5.33 5.93
C ARG A 76 13.74 6.38 6.56
N VAL A 77 14.31 7.25 5.74
CA VAL A 77 15.17 8.37 6.18
C VAL A 77 14.60 9.71 5.73
N ALA A 78 14.86 10.77 6.50
CA ALA A 78 14.52 12.12 6.11
C ALA A 78 15.34 12.55 4.88
N LYS A 79 14.69 13.15 3.88
CA LYS A 79 15.38 13.64 2.69
C LYS A 79 16.17 14.91 3.06
N PRO A 80 17.48 14.99 2.79
CA PRO A 80 18.23 16.22 3.06
C PRO A 80 17.71 17.36 2.17
N PRO A 81 17.77 18.62 2.64
CA PRO A 81 17.36 19.76 1.84
C PRO A 81 18.16 19.83 0.54
N ARG A 82 17.48 20.08 -0.59
CA ARG A 82 18.14 20.25 -1.89
C ARG A 82 19.08 21.46 -1.81
N ARG A 83 20.40 21.24 -1.87
CA ARG A 83 21.35 22.34 -2.08
C ARG A 83 21.07 22.97 -3.45
N ARG A 84 20.65 24.24 -3.48
CA ARG A 84 20.63 25.03 -4.72
C ARG A 84 22.06 25.09 -5.25
N ARG A 85 22.33 24.53 -6.43
CA ARG A 85 23.58 24.77 -7.15
C ARG A 85 23.67 26.27 -7.39
N LYS A 86 24.60 26.97 -6.73
CA LYS A 86 25.00 28.32 -7.13
C LYS A 86 25.55 28.19 -8.55
N GLY A 87 24.85 28.79 -9.51
CA GLY A 87 25.31 28.90 -10.89
C GLY A 87 26.68 29.58 -10.91
N ARG A 88 27.55 29.08 -11.79
CA ARG A 88 28.85 29.65 -12.09
C ARG A 88 28.73 30.50 -13.35
#